data_AF-A0A920VW61-F1
#
_entry.id   AF-A0A920VW61-F1
#
_cell.length_a   1.000
_cell.length_b   1.000
_cell.length_c   1.000
_cell.angle_alpha   90.00
_cell.angle_beta   90.00
_cell.angle_gamma   90.00
#
_symmetry.space_group_name_H-M   'P 1'
#
loop_
_entity.id
_entity.type
_entity.pdbx_description
1 polymer ?
#
loop_
_entity_poly.entity_id
_entity_poly.type
_entity_poly.pdbx_seq_one_letter_code
_entity_poly.pdbx_strand_id
1 'polypeptide(L)'
;MNEEIGIFGQASSSQTELKNKGVGPGDLFLFFGWFKNFFNKGSDLHHLFGWLQIATVIEGSDNIKAFLKEVNMEHPHGYGDISRYANNTIYIARRNLDIQKKTSSSKGHGLFKRTHEDLF
;
A
#
# COMPACT_ATOMS: atom_id res chain seq x y z
N MET A 1 -16.16 0.74 -0.17
CA MET A 1 -14.89 -0.02 -0.20
C MET A 1 -14.71 -0.61 1.18
N ASN A 2 -14.51 -1.91 1.30
CA ASN A 2 -14.37 -2.56 2.60
C ASN A 2 -13.00 -2.15 3.19
N GLU A 3 -12.97 -1.24 4.18
CA GLU A 3 -11.73 -0.69 4.77
C GLU A 3 -10.93 -1.71 5.62
N GLU A 4 -11.35 -2.97 5.64
CA GLU A 4 -10.73 -4.03 6.43
C GLU A 4 -9.43 -4.55 5.81
N ILE A 5 -9.29 -4.55 4.48
CA ILE A 5 -8.15 -5.15 3.79
C ILE A 5 -7.35 -4.06 3.07
N GLY A 6 -6.15 -3.77 3.58
CA GLY A 6 -5.20 -2.89 2.89
C GLY A 6 -4.51 -3.64 1.76
N ILE A 7 -4.54 -3.06 0.55
CA ILE A 7 -3.89 -3.63 -0.64
C ILE A 7 -3.03 -2.53 -1.28
N PHE A 8 -1.78 -2.87 -1.59
CA PHE A 8 -0.89 -2.03 -2.40
C PHE A 8 -0.39 -2.82 -3.61
N GLY A 9 -0.64 -2.31 -4.81
CA GLY A 9 -0.23 -2.95 -6.05
C GLY A 9 1.06 -2.37 -6.62
N GLN A 10 1.91 -3.24 -7.16
CA GLN A 10 3.11 -2.87 -7.92
C GLN A 10 3.28 -3.75 -9.16
N ALA A 11 3.98 -3.21 -10.15
CA ALA A 11 4.26 -3.88 -11.41
C ALA A 11 5.57 -3.37 -12.03
N SER A 12 6.03 -4.06 -13.06
CA SER A 12 7.16 -3.69 -13.92
C SER A 12 8.44 -3.44 -13.11
N SER A 13 9.19 -2.38 -13.43
CA SER A 13 10.47 -2.07 -12.79
C SER A 13 10.35 -1.81 -11.29
N SER A 14 9.28 -1.14 -10.85
CA SER A 14 9.05 -0.86 -9.43
C SER A 14 8.90 -2.15 -8.63
N GLN A 15 8.15 -3.13 -9.15
CA GLN A 15 8.05 -4.43 -8.49
C GLN A 15 9.37 -5.21 -8.52
N THR A 16 10.10 -5.17 -9.64
CA THR A 16 11.41 -5.81 -9.74
C THR A 16 12.37 -5.29 -8.67
N GLU A 17 12.40 -3.99 -8.42
CA GLU A 17 13.26 -3.40 -7.38
C GLU A 17 12.88 -3.91 -5.98
N LEU A 18 11.59 -3.91 -5.63
CA LEU A 18 11.11 -4.43 -4.35
C LEU A 18 11.50 -5.90 -4.15
N LYS A 19 11.32 -6.72 -5.18
CA LYS A 19 11.70 -8.13 -5.17
C LYS A 19 13.21 -8.32 -5.00
N ASN A 20 14.03 -7.54 -5.72
CA ASN A 20 15.49 -7.60 -5.63
C ASN A 20 16.01 -7.17 -4.26
N LYS A 21 15.28 -6.30 -3.56
CA LYS A 21 15.59 -5.88 -2.18
C LYS A 21 15.03 -6.81 -1.12
N GLY A 22 14.32 -7.87 -1.52
CA GLY A 22 13.76 -8.85 -0.60
C GLY A 22 12.59 -8.33 0.24
N VAL A 23 11.87 -7.31 -0.26
CA VAL A 23 10.70 -6.76 0.43
C VAL A 23 9.61 -7.82 0.55
N GLY A 24 9.11 -8.06 1.76
CA GLY A 24 8.18 -9.14 2.04
C GLY A 24 7.44 -9.04 3.38
N PRO A 25 6.85 -10.15 3.86
CA PRO A 25 6.08 -10.18 5.10
C PRO A 25 6.86 -9.62 6.29
N GLY A 26 6.23 -8.70 7.03
CA GLY A 26 6.82 -8.01 8.17
C GLY A 26 7.35 -6.61 7.85
N ASP A 27 7.75 -6.34 6.60
CA ASP A 27 8.21 -5.02 6.18
C ASP A 27 7.08 -3.99 6.18
N LEU A 28 7.46 -2.71 6.33
CA LEU A 28 6.55 -1.58 6.42
C LEU A 28 6.76 -0.62 5.24
N PHE A 29 5.74 -0.48 4.40
CA PHE A 29 5.67 0.66 3.48
C PHE A 29 5.26 1.92 4.24
N LEU A 30 5.97 3.01 3.98
CA LEU A 30 5.58 4.36 4.33
C LEU A 30 5.39 5.15 3.05
N PHE A 31 4.17 5.63 2.81
CA PHE A 31 3.83 6.37 1.61
C PHE A 31 4.10 7.86 1.84
N PHE A 32 4.93 8.45 0.98
CA PHE A 32 5.25 9.87 1.01
C PHE A 32 4.84 10.55 -0.29
N GLY A 33 4.46 11.82 -0.21
CA GLY A 33 4.01 12.60 -1.35
C GLY A 33 4.39 14.07 -1.23
N TRP A 34 4.39 14.75 -2.37
CA TRP A 34 4.53 16.20 -2.47
C TRP A 34 3.14 16.83 -2.56
N PHE A 35 2.88 17.83 -1.73
CA PHE A 35 1.62 18.53 -1.63
C PHE A 35 1.85 20.03 -1.73
N LYS A 36 0.93 20.71 -2.41
CA LYS A 36 0.95 22.17 -2.55
C LYS A 36 -0.23 22.76 -1.80
N ASN A 37 0.04 23.73 -0.93
CA ASN A 37 -1.00 24.52 -0.28
C ASN A 37 -1.49 25.60 -1.27
N PHE A 38 -2.75 25.52 -1.68
CA PHE A 38 -3.35 26.45 -2.65
C PHE A 38 -4.02 27.68 -2.00
N PHE A 39 -4.21 27.70 -0.67
CA PHE A 39 -4.96 28.76 0.02
C PHE A 39 -4.08 29.93 0.46
N ASN A 40 -2.79 29.70 0.70
CA ASN A 40 -1.79 30.73 0.88
C ASN A 40 -0.77 30.61 -0.25
N LYS A 41 0.11 31.60 -0.45
CA LYS A 41 1.39 31.37 -1.17
C LYS A 41 2.29 30.41 -0.35
N GLY A 42 1.73 29.27 0.04
CA GLY A 42 2.32 28.32 0.96
C GLY A 42 3.47 27.58 0.28
N SER A 43 4.42 27.16 1.09
CA SER A 43 5.53 26.34 0.65
C SER A 43 5.04 24.99 0.14
N ASP A 44 5.80 24.44 -0.80
CA ASP A 44 5.75 23.04 -1.18
C ASP A 44 6.11 22.16 0.03
N LEU A 45 5.32 21.11 0.29
CA LEU A 45 5.52 20.25 1.45
C LEU A 45 5.63 18.78 1.07
N HIS A 46 6.51 18.05 1.76
CA HIS A 46 6.64 16.60 1.65
C HIS A 46 6.10 15.93 2.91
N HIS A 47 5.17 14.99 2.76
CA HIS A 47 4.53 14.32 3.89
C HIS A 47 4.41 12.82 3.69
N LEU A 48 4.64 12.08 4.78
CA LEU A 48 4.14 10.73 4.92
C LEU A 48 2.63 10.81 5.06
N PHE A 49 1.84 10.15 4.22
CA PHE A 49 0.38 10.21 4.28
C PHE A 49 -0.27 8.87 4.62
N GLY A 50 0.46 7.77 4.54
CA GLY A 50 -0.06 6.46 4.93
C GLY A 50 1.00 5.41 5.15
N TRP A 51 0.55 4.24 5.58
CA TRP A 51 1.39 3.08 5.80
C TRP A 51 0.69 1.77 5.42
N LEU A 52 1.48 0.74 5.16
CA LEU A 52 1.02 -0.64 5.01
C LEU A 52 2.13 -1.59 5.48
N GLN A 53 1.90 -2.33 6.55
CA GLN A 53 2.77 -3.44 6.97
C GLN A 53 2.33 -4.71 6.27
N ILE A 54 3.27 -5.40 5.61
CA ILE A 54 2.97 -6.54 4.75
C ILE A 54 2.68 -7.79 5.60
N ALA A 55 1.55 -8.43 5.35
CA ALA A 55 1.25 -9.78 5.79
C ALA A 55 1.63 -10.81 4.72
N THR A 56 1.22 -10.54 3.48
CA THR A 56 1.29 -11.50 2.37
C THR A 56 1.66 -10.77 1.09
N VAL A 57 2.48 -11.41 0.27
CA VAL A 57 2.80 -10.98 -1.09
C VAL A 57 2.16 -11.96 -2.07
N ILE A 58 1.37 -11.45 -3.01
CA ILE A 58 0.71 -12.27 -4.03
C ILE A 58 1.25 -11.84 -5.40
N GLU A 59 2.10 -12.69 -5.97
CA GLU A 59 2.67 -12.49 -7.30
C GLU A 59 1.82 -13.20 -8.37
N GLY A 60 1.74 -12.59 -9.55
CA GLY A 60 1.11 -13.19 -10.72
C GLY A 60 -0.37 -12.87 -10.83
N SER A 61 -0.78 -12.45 -12.02
CA SER A 61 -2.13 -11.96 -12.30
C SER A 61 -3.26 -12.95 -11.99
N ASP A 62 -3.04 -14.25 -12.21
CA ASP A 62 -4.06 -15.27 -11.93
C ASP A 62 -4.27 -15.48 -10.44
N ASN A 63 -3.19 -15.49 -9.65
CA ASN A 63 -3.26 -15.56 -8.19
C ASN A 63 -3.94 -14.30 -7.61
N ILE A 64 -3.62 -13.13 -8.17
CA ILE A 64 -4.24 -11.85 -7.79
C ILE A 64 -5.75 -11.91 -8.04
N LYS A 65 -6.18 -12.35 -9.23
CA LYS A 65 -7.61 -12.50 -9.56
C LYS A 65 -8.31 -13.49 -8.63
N ALA A 66 -7.69 -14.62 -8.34
CA ALA A 66 -8.24 -15.63 -7.44
C ALA A 66 -8.47 -15.05 -6.04
N PHE A 67 -7.45 -14.39 -5.47
CA PHE A 67 -7.55 -13.74 -4.17
C PHE A 67 -8.63 -12.65 -4.14
N LEU A 68 -8.64 -11.75 -5.13
CA LEU A 68 -9.61 -10.65 -5.19
C LEU A 68 -11.06 -11.16 -5.31
N LYS A 69 -11.26 -12.25 -6.05
CA LYS A 69 -12.56 -12.94 -6.12
C LYS A 69 -12.96 -13.54 -4.77
N GLU A 70 -12.02 -14.17 -4.07
CA GLU A 70 -12.26 -14.77 -2.74
C GLU A 70 -12.71 -13.72 -1.71
N VAL A 71 -12.05 -12.56 -1.69
CA VAL A 71 -12.38 -11.47 -0.76
C VAL A 71 -13.49 -10.54 -1.28
N ASN A 72 -14.06 -10.84 -2.44
CA ASN A 72 -15.09 -10.04 -3.12
C ASN A 72 -14.69 -8.55 -3.25
N MET A 73 -13.48 -8.30 -3.73
CA MET A 73 -12.94 -6.95 -3.95
C MET A 73 -12.50 -6.74 -5.39
N GLU A 74 -12.73 -5.54 -5.90
CA GLU A 74 -12.12 -5.10 -7.16
C GLU A 74 -10.84 -4.31 -6.85
N HIS A 75 -9.79 -4.56 -7.63
CA HIS A 75 -8.54 -3.82 -7.55
C HIS A 75 -7.92 -3.72 -8.95
N PRO A 76 -7.29 -2.58 -9.32
CA PRO A 76 -6.74 -2.38 -10.66
C PRO A 76 -5.78 -3.48 -11.13
N HIS A 77 -5.10 -4.17 -10.20
CA HIS A 77 -4.17 -5.26 -10.52
C HIS A 77 -4.84 -6.60 -10.85
N GLY A 78 -6.16 -6.76 -10.69
CA GLY A 78 -6.89 -7.98 -11.06
C GLY A 78 -8.17 -7.73 -11.87
N TYR A 79 -8.54 -6.46 -12.09
CA TYR A 79 -9.72 -6.07 -12.85
C TYR A 79 -9.35 -5.38 -14.17
N GLY A 80 -10.14 -5.61 -15.22
CA GLY A 80 -9.95 -5.01 -16.53
C GLY A 80 -8.73 -5.54 -17.29
N ASP A 81 -8.16 -4.70 -18.17
CA ASP A 81 -6.95 -5.02 -18.90
C ASP A 81 -5.70 -4.89 -18.01
N ILE A 82 -5.19 -6.06 -17.64
CA ILE A 82 -4.00 -6.24 -16.80
C ILE A 82 -2.76 -6.62 -17.61
N SER A 83 -2.84 -6.68 -18.95
CA SER A 83 -1.71 -7.05 -19.82
C SER A 83 -0.51 -6.10 -19.68
N ARG A 84 -0.79 -4.85 -19.30
CA ARG A 84 0.23 -3.82 -19.00
C ARG A 84 1.02 -4.04 -17.71
N TYR A 85 0.57 -4.92 -16.82
CA TYR A 85 1.24 -5.19 -15.55
C TYR A 85 2.21 -6.37 -15.69
N ALA A 86 3.37 -6.14 -16.32
CA ALA A 86 4.50 -7.09 -16.18
C ALA A 86 4.86 -7.23 -14.70
N ASN A 87 5.32 -8.39 -14.24
CA ASN A 87 5.66 -8.63 -12.83
C ASN A 87 4.55 -8.17 -11.84
N ASN A 88 3.28 -8.41 -12.19
CA ASN A 88 2.14 -7.98 -11.39
C ASN A 88 2.18 -8.55 -9.97
N THR A 89 2.10 -7.71 -8.94
CA THR A 89 2.11 -8.11 -7.53
C THR A 89 1.20 -7.23 -6.69
N ILE A 90 0.51 -7.83 -5.71
CA ILE A 90 -0.16 -7.09 -4.64
C ILE A 90 0.41 -7.47 -3.28
N TYR A 91 0.54 -6.46 -2.42
CA TYR A 91 0.94 -6.57 -1.03
C TYR A 91 -0.29 -6.41 -0.16
N ILE A 92 -0.58 -7.42 0.66
CA ILE A 92 -1.74 -7.44 1.56
C ILE A 92 -1.28 -7.01 2.95
N ALA A 93 -2.01 -6.08 3.56
CA ALA A 93 -1.71 -5.55 4.87
C ALA A 93 -1.93 -6.59 6.00
N ARG A 94 -1.14 -6.48 7.07
CA ARG A 94 -1.47 -7.11 8.35
C ARG A 94 -2.74 -6.48 8.91
N ARG A 95 -3.54 -7.28 9.64
CA ARG A 95 -4.69 -6.78 10.37
C ARG A 95 -4.30 -5.72 11.39
N ASN A 96 -3.24 -5.99 12.14
CA ASN A 96 -2.71 -5.12 13.18
C ASN A 96 -1.22 -4.84 12.93
N LEU A 97 -0.81 -3.63 13.29
CA LEU A 97 0.57 -3.20 13.19
C LEU A 97 1.42 -3.93 14.24
N ASP A 98 2.60 -4.38 13.84
CA ASP A 98 3.57 -5.02 14.71
C ASP A 98 4.88 -4.24 14.65
N ILE A 99 5.23 -3.62 15.76
CA ILE A 99 6.46 -2.85 15.89
C ILE A 99 7.27 -3.46 17.02
N GLN A 100 8.55 -3.76 16.75
CA GLN A 100 9.46 -4.36 17.74
C GLN A 100 8.88 -5.64 18.38
N LYS A 101 8.21 -6.48 17.57
CA LYS A 101 7.59 -7.74 18.00
C LYS A 101 6.44 -7.55 19.00
N LYS A 102 5.82 -6.37 19.01
CA LYS A 102 4.63 -6.07 19.79
C LYS A 102 3.50 -5.69 18.85
N THR A 103 2.48 -6.54 18.82
CA THR A 103 1.25 -6.25 18.09
C THR A 103 0.47 -5.13 18.80
N SER A 104 0.25 -4.03 18.08
CA SER A 104 -0.54 -2.89 18.51
C SER A 104 -2.03 -3.11 18.24
N SER A 105 -2.89 -2.36 18.94
CA SER A 105 -4.31 -2.24 18.59
C SER A 105 -4.54 -1.46 17.27
N SER A 106 -3.52 -0.73 16.78
CA SER A 106 -3.57 -0.01 15.51
C SER A 106 -3.66 -0.96 14.31
N LYS A 107 -4.38 -0.55 13.26
CA LYS A 107 -4.45 -1.28 11.98
C LYS A 107 -3.07 -1.36 11.32
N GLY A 108 -2.78 -2.47 10.63
CA GLY A 108 -1.53 -2.65 9.90
C GLY A 108 -1.43 -1.79 8.63
N HIS A 109 -2.52 -1.14 8.21
CA HIS A 109 -2.56 -0.13 7.16
C HIS A 109 -3.41 1.06 7.58
N GLY A 110 -3.19 2.20 6.92
CA GLY A 110 -4.02 3.38 7.14
C GLY A 110 -3.42 4.65 6.57
N LEU A 111 -4.15 5.75 6.80
CA LEU A 111 -3.71 7.10 6.51
C LEU A 111 -3.35 7.81 7.81
N PHE A 112 -2.29 8.62 7.78
CA PHE A 112 -1.96 9.47 8.91
C PHE A 112 -2.98 10.60 8.99
N LYS A 113 -3.66 10.71 10.15
CA LYS A 113 -4.69 11.73 10.36
C LYS A 113 -4.12 13.15 10.43
N ARG A 114 -2.89 13.28 10.94
CA ARG A 114 -2.13 14.55 11.01
C ARG A 114 -0.68 14.24 10.73
N THR A 115 -0.12 14.94 9.75
CA THR A 115 1.26 14.76 9.28
C THR A 115 2.01 16.09 9.30
N HIS A 116 1.27 17.20 9.37
CA HIS A 116 1.75 18.57 9.48
C HIS A 116 0.65 19.45 10.08
N GLU A 117 1.03 20.55 10.72
CA GLU A 117 0.05 21.51 11.30
C GLU A 117 -0.81 22.19 10.23
N ASP A 118 -0.27 22.35 9.02
CA ASP A 118 -0.93 23.01 7.88
C ASP A 118 -1.87 22.09 7.08
N LEU A 119 -1.92 20.79 7.40
CA LEU A 119 -2.82 19.82 6.77
C LEU A 119 -3.95 19.50 7.75
N PHE A 120 -5.09 20.15 7.55
CA PHE A 120 -6.33 19.96 8.30
C PHE A 120 -7.12 18.75 7.83
#